data_AF-A0A944E8R5-F1
#
_entry.id   AF-A0A944E8R5-F1
#
_cell.length_a   1.000
_cell.length_b   1.000
_cell.length_c   1.000
_cell.angle_alpha   90.00
_cell.angle_beta   90.00
_cell.angle_gamma   90.00
#
_symmetry.space_group_name_H-M   'P 1'
#
loop_
_entity.id
_entity.type
_entity.pdbx_description
1 polymer ?
#
loop_
_entity_poly.entity_id
_entity_poly.type
_entity_poly.pdbx_seq_one_letter_code
_entity_poly.pdbx_strand_id
1 'polypeptide(L)' 'MSDYTIEQVREAINRGADLVLENLSLGEPEEDAINLVVNAAISSLEDPTVDIERVAQEQYQVPFSEIATWWSWS' A
#
# COMPACT_ATOMS: atom_id res chain seq x y z
N MET A 1 11.84 -23.29 -10.81
CA MET A 1 11.07 -22.32 -10.01
C MET A 1 9.92 -21.88 -10.87
N SER A 2 8.70 -21.87 -10.34
CA SER A 2 7.55 -21.33 -11.08
C SER A 2 7.57 -19.82 -10.85
N ASP A 3 7.71 -19.04 -11.93
CA ASP A 3 7.61 -17.59 -11.85
C ASP A 3 6.15 -17.19 -11.57
N TYR A 4 5.95 -16.21 -10.69
CA TYR A 4 4.63 -15.66 -10.39
C TYR A 4 4.28 -14.55 -11.38
N THR A 5 3.03 -14.47 -11.82
CA THR A 5 2.55 -13.32 -12.60
C THR A 5 2.34 -12.10 -11.71
N ILE A 6 2.33 -10.90 -12.29
CA ILE A 6 2.06 -9.66 -11.55
C ILE A 6 0.68 -9.74 -10.88
N GLU A 7 -0.32 -10.30 -11.54
CA GLU A 7 -1.66 -10.50 -10.98
C GLU A 7 -1.64 -11.44 -9.77
N GLN A 8 -0.88 -12.53 -9.81
CA GLN A 8 -0.73 -13.44 -8.68
C GLN A 8 -0.05 -12.77 -7.48
N VAL A 9 0.96 -11.92 -7.74
CA VAL A 9 1.62 -11.16 -6.69
C VAL A 9 0.68 -10.10 -6.10
N ARG A 10 -0.12 -9.42 -6.94
CA ARG A 10 -1.14 -8.46 -6.49
C ARG A 10 -2.20 -9.12 -5.61
N GLU A 11 -2.73 -10.27 -6.02
CA GLU A 11 -3.70 -11.03 -5.22
C GLU A 11 -3.08 -11.46 -3.89
N ALA A 12 -1.84 -11.93 -3.90
CA ALA A 12 -1.15 -12.37 -2.68
C ALA A 12 -0.92 -11.22 -1.69
N ILE A 13 -0.54 -10.02 -2.18
CA ILE A 13 -0.31 -8.84 -1.33
C ILE A 13 -1.63 -8.36 -0.71
N ASN A 14 -2.69 -8.20 -1.50
CA ASN A 14 -4.00 -7.78 -1.00
C ASN A 14 -4.53 -8.77 0.04
N ARG A 15 -4.49 -10.07 -0.28
CA ARG A 15 -4.90 -11.12 0.67
C ARG A 15 -4.10 -11.07 1.97
N GLY A 16 -2.80 -10.74 1.89
CA GLY A 16 -1.96 -10.57 3.07
C GLY A 16 -2.43 -9.43 3.97
N ALA A 17 -2.80 -8.29 3.38
CA ALA A 17 -3.38 -7.17 4.11
C ALA A 17 -4.74 -7.53 4.72
N ASP A 18 -5.64 -8.14 3.95
CA ASP A 18 -6.96 -8.58 4.43
C ASP A 18 -6.83 -9.49 5.66
N LEU A 19 -5.92 -10.46 5.63
CA LEU A 19 -5.69 -11.35 6.77
C LEU A 19 -5.26 -10.59 8.04
N VAL A 20 -4.48 -9.52 7.92
CA VAL A 20 -4.07 -8.70 9.06
C VAL A 20 -5.25 -7.86 9.56
N LEU A 21 -5.93 -7.17 8.64
CA LEU A 21 -7.05 -6.28 8.95
C LEU A 21 -8.25 -7.03 9.56
N GLU A 22 -8.54 -8.24 9.10
CA GLU A 22 -9.63 -9.07 9.64
C GLU A 22 -9.35 -9.62 11.05
N ASN A 23 -8.08 -9.76 11.43
CA ASN A 23 -7.69 -10.43 12.67
C ASN A 23 -7.18 -9.46 13.76
N LEU A 24 -6.87 -8.21 13.40
CA LEU A 24 -6.47 -7.17 14.33
C LEU A 24 -7.54 -6.07 14.35
N SER A 25 -8.07 -5.74 15.52
CA SER A 25 -8.90 -4.53 15.68
C SER A 25 -7.98 -3.31 15.68
N LEU A 26 -7.64 -2.84 14.49
CA LEU A 26 -6.84 -1.66 14.25
C LEU A 26 -7.71 -0.40 14.21
N GLY A 27 -7.09 0.77 14.40
CA GLY A 27 -7.74 2.05 14.12
C GLY A 27 -7.55 2.42 12.65
N GLU A 28 -8.39 3.33 12.16
CA GLU A 28 -8.33 3.90 10.80
C GLU A 28 -6.89 4.28 10.37
N PRO A 29 -6.05 4.91 11.22
CA PRO A 29 -4.68 5.20 10.83
C PRO A 29 -3.88 3.91 10.55
N GLU A 30 -3.90 2.91 11.44
CA GLU A 30 -3.14 1.69 11.18
C GLU A 30 -3.62 0.94 9.92
N GLU A 31 -4.93 0.96 9.62
CA GLU A 31 -5.48 0.38 8.40
C GLU A 31 -5.01 1.14 7.14
N ASP A 32 -5.03 2.47 7.18
CA ASP A 32 -4.53 3.32 6.09
C ASP A 32 -3.04 3.08 5.81
N ALA A 33 -2.24 2.86 6.86
CA ALA A 33 -0.81 2.59 6.71
C ALA A 33 -0.58 1.26 5.98
N ILE A 34 -1.37 0.23 6.30
CA ILE A 34 -1.32 -1.07 5.61
C ILE A 34 -1.70 -0.91 4.15
N ASN A 35 -2.79 -0.20 3.86
CA ASN A 35 -3.23 0.05 2.49
C ASN A 35 -2.21 0.85 1.67
N LEU A 36 -1.53 1.83 2.27
CA LEU A 36 -0.45 2.56 1.63
C LEU A 36 0.72 1.65 1.25
N VAL A 37 1.09 0.71 2.13
CA VAL A 37 2.14 -0.28 1.84
C VAL A 37 1.72 -1.21 0.69
N VAL A 38 0.48 -1.68 0.67
CA VAL A 38 -0.05 -2.50 -0.44
C VAL A 38 0.07 -1.76 -1.77
N ASN A 39 -0.39 -0.51 -1.81
CA ASN A 39 -0.35 0.32 -3.00
C ASN A 39 1.09 0.59 -3.46
N ALA A 40 1.99 0.95 -2.55
CA ALA A 40 3.40 1.14 -2.86
C ALA A 40 4.06 -0.14 -3.39
N ALA A 41 3.76 -1.30 -2.79
CA ALA A 41 4.27 -2.58 -3.25
C ALA A 41 3.78 -2.92 -4.67
N ILE A 42 2.50 -2.72 -4.95
CA ILE A 42 1.92 -2.94 -6.27
C ILE A 42 2.54 -2.00 -7.31
N SER A 43 2.67 -0.71 -7.00
CA SER A 43 3.34 0.25 -7.89
C SER A 43 4.80 -0.13 -8.14
N SER A 44 5.52 -0.62 -7.13
CA SER A 44 6.92 -1.04 -7.27
C SER A 44 7.12 -2.27 -8.17
N LEU A 45 6.09 -3.10 -8.33
CA LEU A 45 6.10 -4.23 -9.26
C LEU A 45 5.95 -3.78 -10.72
N GLU A 46 5.23 -2.69 -10.95
CA GLU A 46 5.10 -2.08 -12.30
C GLU A 46 6.31 -1.21 -12.64
N ASP A 47 6.79 -0.42 -11.67
CA ASP A 47 7.93 0.46 -11.79
C ASP A 47 8.81 0.34 -10.54
N PRO A 48 9.92 -0.41 -10.61
CA PRO A 48 10.86 -0.56 -9.49
C PRO A 48 11.52 0.73 -9.01
N THR A 49 11.36 1.84 -9.75
CA THR A 49 11.89 3.15 -9.42
C THR A 49 10.85 4.11 -8.86
N VAL A 50 9.60 3.66 -8.68
CA VAL A 50 8.53 4.48 -8.11
C VAL A 50 8.92 5.00 -6.72
N ASP A 51 8.66 6.28 -6.48
CA ASP A 51 8.83 6.90 -5.17
C ASP A 51 7.47 7.14 -4.49
N ILE A 52 7.53 7.51 -3.21
CA ILE A 52 6.32 7.67 -2.40
C ILE A 52 5.43 8.83 -2.87
N GLU A 53 6.01 9.88 -3.47
CA GLU A 53 5.24 11.00 -4.03
C GLU A 53 4.44 10.55 -5.25
N ARG A 54 5.04 9.74 -6.12
CA ARG A 54 4.35 9.16 -7.26
C ARG A 54 3.27 8.17 -6.84
N VAL A 55 3.52 7.33 -5.83
CA VAL A 55 2.48 6.46 -5.25
C VAL A 55 1.32 7.29 -4.70
N ALA A 56 1.59 8.33 -3.92
CA ALA A 56 0.57 9.23 -3.38
C ALA A 56 -0.26 9.86 -4.50
N GLN A 57 0.40 10.36 -5.54
CA GLN A 57 -0.25 11.01 -6.67
C GLN A 57 -1.09 10.05 -7.51
N GLU A 58 -0.60 8.85 -7.78
CA GLU A 58 -1.28 7.86 -8.64
C GLU A 58 -2.43 7.15 -7.91
N GLN A 59 -2.27 6.86 -6.62
CA GLN A 59 -3.22 6.02 -5.87
C GLN A 59 -4.24 6.85 -5.06
N TYR A 60 -3.84 8.03 -4.59
CA TYR A 60 -4.66 8.85 -3.71
C TYR A 60 -4.95 10.25 -4.26
N GLN A 61 -4.34 10.64 -5.38
CA GLN A 61 -4.52 11.93 -6.06
C GLN A 61 -4.17 13.16 -5.19
N VAL A 62 -3.33 12.95 -4.18
CA VAL A 62 -2.88 13.97 -3.22
C VAL A 62 -1.36 13.89 -3.06
N PRO A 63 -0.68 14.98 -2.64
CA PRO A 63 0.73 14.93 -2.30
C PRO A 63 0.98 14.06 -1.07
N PHE A 64 2.16 13.45 -0.94
CA PHE A 64 2.47 12.62 0.22
C PHE A 64 2.38 13.39 1.54
N SER A 65 2.63 14.69 1.53
CA SER A 65 2.47 15.56 2.70
C SER A 65 1.05 15.55 3.27
N GLU A 66 0.03 15.36 2.42
CA GLU A 66 -1.37 15.27 2.87
C GLU A 66 -1.64 13.91 3.52
N ILE A 67 -1.16 12.83 2.89
CA ILE A 67 -1.26 11.46 3.42
C ILE A 67 -0.55 11.38 4.78
N ALA A 68 0.63 11.99 4.92
CA ALA A 68 1.37 12.03 6.18
C ALA A 68 0.56 12.64 7.35
N THR A 69 -0.43 13.50 7.08
CA THR A 69 -1.30 14.07 8.12
C THR A 69 -2.27 13.06 8.74
N TRP A 70 -2.55 11.94 8.06
CA TRP A 70 -3.53 10.94 8.51
C TRP A 70 -3.12 10.27 9.81
N TRP A 71 -1.81 10.14 10.05
CA TRP A 71 -1.28 9.45 11.23
C TRP A 71 -0.89 10.37 12.38
N SER A 72 -1.15 11.69 12.28
CA SER A 72 -0.60 12.68 13.22
C SER A 72 0.92 12.55 13.44
N TRP A 73 1.64 11.95 12.49
CA TRP A 73 3.09 11.79 12.58
C TRP A 73 3.73 13.16 12.36
N SER A 74 4.26 13.73 13.44
CA SER A 74 5.06 14.95 13.47
C SER A 74 6.54 14.64 13.42
#